data_AF-A0AAW0Z5Q9-F1
#
_entry.id   AF-A0AAW0Z5Q9-F1
#
_cell.length_a   1.000
_cell.length_b   1.000
_cell.length_c   1.000
_cell.angle_alpha   90.00
_cell.angle_beta   90.00
_cell.angle_gamma   90.00
#
_symmetry.space_group_name_H-M   'P 1'
#
loop_
_entity.id
_entity.type
_entity.pdbx_description
1 polymer ?
#
loop_
_entity_poly.entity_id
_entity_poly.type
_entity_poly.pdbx_seq_one_letter_code
_entity_poly.pdbx_strand_id
1 'polypeptide(L)'
;MFRNSYDSDNTTFSPQGKLFQVEYALEAVKQGSAAIGLRSATHAVLLTLKRSTGELATYQKKLIRIDDHVGVAIAGLTSDARVLSNFMRQQAMRSRMTYGRAIPVARIVQSIADRAQTNTQEYGRRPYGVGFLVIGQDETGPHLFEFSPAGTGFEYYAHSIGARNQSAKTYLEKNFDSFEHASLPELINHGLSALHDTLQQDKHLSIANTSMAIIGPSDSSIEDLGISSAAQRGNFRVWENEGVDGLLRAWRRSRGEPEDGPAEETPVAAEEGVEAGQTAPGSEQAPAGAPAGGEDITMEE
;
A
#
# COMPACT_ATOMS: atom_id res chain seq x y z
N MET A 1 -32.73 -9.70 -9.43
CA MET A 1 -31.49 -8.88 -9.42
C MET A 1 -31.29 -8.39 -10.84
N PHE A 2 -31.51 -7.10 -11.14
CA PHE A 2 -31.26 -6.58 -12.48
C PHE A 2 -29.75 -6.65 -12.74
N ARG A 3 -29.32 -7.55 -13.63
CA ARG A 3 -27.96 -7.55 -14.16
C ARG A 3 -27.79 -6.25 -14.95
N ASN A 4 -26.81 -5.44 -14.55
CA ASN A 4 -26.43 -4.27 -15.31
C ASN A 4 -25.79 -4.75 -16.63
N SER A 5 -26.45 -4.53 -17.77
CA SER A 5 -25.97 -5.04 -19.06
C SER A 5 -24.66 -4.38 -19.55
N TYR A 6 -24.20 -3.32 -18.88
CA TYR A 6 -23.05 -2.51 -19.30
C TYR A 6 -21.78 -2.74 -18.46
N ASP A 7 -21.80 -3.67 -17.50
CA ASP A 7 -20.69 -3.87 -16.57
C ASP A 7 -19.71 -4.99 -16.95
N SER A 8 -20.04 -5.78 -17.96
CA SER A 8 -19.29 -7.00 -18.30
C SER A 8 -18.01 -6.76 -19.10
N ASP A 9 -17.94 -5.68 -19.88
CA ASP A 9 -16.83 -5.37 -20.77
C ASP A 9 -16.15 -4.04 -20.41
N ASN A 10 -14.85 -3.93 -20.67
CA ASN A 10 -14.05 -2.74 -20.36
C ASN A 10 -14.26 -1.60 -21.35
N THR A 11 -14.70 -1.89 -22.58
CA THR A 11 -14.88 -0.89 -23.65
C THR A 11 -16.30 -0.34 -23.77
N THR A 12 -17.24 -0.86 -22.99
CA THR A 12 -18.66 -0.50 -23.08
C THR A 12 -19.01 0.65 -22.15
N PHE A 13 -19.49 1.75 -22.71
CA PHE A 13 -20.03 2.86 -21.93
C PHE A 13 -21.46 2.57 -21.47
N SER A 14 -21.75 2.92 -20.21
CA SER A 14 -23.11 2.99 -19.70
C SER A 14 -23.89 4.17 -20.30
N PRO A 15 -25.23 4.17 -20.21
CA PRO A 15 -26.05 5.32 -20.62
C PRO A 15 -25.69 6.64 -19.93
N GLN A 16 -25.00 6.59 -18.78
CA GLN A 16 -24.51 7.75 -18.03
C GLN A 16 -23.08 8.18 -18.44
N GLY A 17 -22.48 7.55 -19.46
CA GLY A 17 -21.12 7.86 -19.92
C GLY A 17 -20.01 7.31 -19.03
N LYS A 18 -20.31 6.33 -18.18
CA LYS A 18 -19.34 5.69 -17.27
C LYS A 18 -18.83 4.37 -17.83
N LEU A 19 -17.55 4.06 -17.58
CA LEU A 19 -16.94 2.75 -17.77
C LEU A 19 -16.92 2.00 -16.43
N PHE A 20 -17.85 1.08 -16.23
CA PHE A 20 -18.01 0.40 -14.93
C PHE A 20 -16.79 -0.43 -14.52
N GLN A 21 -16.11 -1.09 -15.47
CA GLN A 21 -14.87 -1.83 -15.16
C GLN A 21 -13.76 -0.92 -14.60
N VAL A 22 -13.70 0.35 -15.02
CA VAL A 22 -12.76 1.32 -14.46
C VAL A 22 -13.21 1.77 -13.06
N GLU A 23 -14.50 1.99 -12.85
CA GLU A 23 -15.04 2.31 -11.51
C GLU A 23 -14.77 1.17 -10.51
N TYR A 24 -14.90 -0.10 -10.94
CA TYR A 24 -14.60 -1.26 -10.11
C TYR A 24 -13.10 -1.38 -9.81
N ALA A 25 -12.24 -1.09 -10.78
CA ALA A 25 -10.80 -1.04 -10.56
C ALA A 25 -10.42 0.05 -9.56
N LEU A 26 -11.03 1.24 -9.64
CA LEU A 26 -10.85 2.31 -8.65
C LEU A 26 -11.32 1.90 -7.26
N GLU A 27 -12.42 1.16 -7.16
CA GLU A 27 -12.89 0.63 -5.87
C GLU A 27 -11.92 -0.41 -5.30
N ALA A 28 -11.34 -1.27 -6.15
CA ALA A 28 -10.30 -2.21 -5.72
C ALA A 28 -9.07 -1.49 -5.13
N VAL A 29 -8.70 -0.32 -5.66
CA VAL A 29 -7.63 0.52 -5.09
C VAL A 29 -7.98 0.97 -3.67
N LYS A 30 -9.24 1.40 -3.43
CA LYS A 30 -9.70 1.81 -2.09
C LYS A 30 -9.70 0.67 -1.07
N GLN A 31 -9.86 -0.57 -1.51
CA GLN A 31 -9.75 -1.75 -0.63
C GLN A 31 -8.29 -2.08 -0.25
N GLY A 32 -7.31 -1.56 -1.00
CA GLY A 32 -5.89 -1.67 -0.68
C GLY A 32 -5.56 -1.00 0.65
N SER A 33 -4.54 -1.46 1.36
CA SER A 33 -4.12 -0.80 2.61
C SER A 33 -3.64 0.64 2.33
N ALA A 34 -3.77 1.54 3.30
CA ALA A 34 -3.43 2.95 3.13
C ALA A 34 -1.97 3.17 2.73
N ALA A 35 -1.75 4.14 1.85
CA ALA A 35 -0.45 4.68 1.47
C ALA A 35 -0.54 6.20 1.38
N ILE A 36 0.48 6.89 1.87
CA ILE A 36 0.56 8.34 1.96
C ILE A 36 1.87 8.78 1.33
N GLY A 37 1.80 9.86 0.56
CA GLY A 37 2.94 10.51 -0.06
C GLY A 37 2.95 11.98 0.31
N LEU A 38 4.15 12.49 0.57
CA LEU A 38 4.42 13.87 0.94
C LEU A 38 5.70 14.32 0.24
N ARG A 39 5.78 15.59 -0.16
CA ARG A 39 7.05 16.20 -0.59
C ARG A 39 7.26 17.58 0.02
N SER A 40 8.51 17.86 0.36
CA SER A 40 9.02 19.20 0.63
C SER A 40 9.82 19.70 -0.57
N ALA A 41 10.49 20.86 -0.45
CA ALA A 41 11.41 21.35 -1.47
C ALA A 41 12.63 20.44 -1.68
N THR A 42 12.97 19.59 -0.70
CA THR A 42 14.22 18.81 -0.68
C THR A 42 14.00 17.30 -0.70
N HIS A 43 12.89 16.82 -0.12
CA HIS A 43 12.63 15.40 0.05
C HIS A 43 11.23 15.02 -0.42
N ALA A 44 11.03 13.76 -0.79
CA ALA A 44 9.72 13.15 -0.84
C ALA A 44 9.71 11.84 -0.05
N VAL A 45 8.60 11.59 0.65
CA VAL A 45 8.44 10.43 1.53
C VAL A 45 7.16 9.68 1.16
N LEU A 46 7.24 8.36 1.19
CA LEU A 46 6.10 7.46 1.15
C LEU A 46 5.97 6.75 2.49
N LEU A 47 4.77 6.69 3.04
CA LEU A 47 4.45 5.90 4.23
C LEU A 47 3.32 4.95 3.90
N THR A 48 3.44 3.70 4.33
CA THR A 48 2.47 2.67 3.98
C THR A 48 2.10 1.84 5.19
N LEU A 49 0.81 1.52 5.29
CA LEU A 49 0.32 0.53 6.22
C LEU A 49 0.42 -0.86 5.56
N LYS A 50 1.18 -1.75 6.19
CA LYS A 50 1.26 -3.17 5.91
C LYS A 50 0.12 -3.89 6.63
N ARG A 51 -0.41 -4.94 5.99
CA ARG A 51 -1.39 -5.84 6.59
C ARG A 51 -0.77 -7.23 6.63
N SER A 52 -0.69 -7.82 7.83
CA SER A 52 -0.44 -9.25 7.96
C SER A 52 -1.76 -10.01 7.85
N THR A 53 -1.73 -11.16 7.20
CA THR A 53 -2.89 -12.07 7.11
C THR A 53 -3.00 -13.01 8.31
N GLY A 54 -1.99 -13.02 9.19
CA GLY A 54 -1.95 -13.83 10.42
C GLY A 54 -0.52 -13.90 10.98
N GLU A 55 -0.35 -14.50 12.16
CA GLU A 55 0.96 -14.58 12.84
C GLU A 55 2.00 -15.39 12.05
N LEU A 56 1.56 -16.43 11.34
CA LEU A 56 2.42 -17.27 10.52
C LEU A 56 2.77 -16.63 9.16
N ALA A 57 2.13 -15.51 8.81
CA ALA A 57 2.27 -14.90 7.50
C ALA A 57 3.26 -13.74 7.53
N THR A 58 4.18 -13.73 6.55
CA THR A 58 4.97 -12.54 6.26
C THR A 58 4.09 -11.47 5.62
N TYR A 59 4.41 -10.21 5.88
CA TYR A 59 3.71 -9.08 5.28
C TYR A 59 4.01 -8.94 3.79
N GLN A 60 3.05 -8.39 3.05
CA GLN A 60 3.26 -8.03 1.68
C GLN A 60 4.02 -6.70 1.56
N LYS A 61 5.13 -6.69 0.83
CA LYS A 61 5.87 -5.45 0.51
C LYS A 61 5.01 -4.51 -0.32
N LYS A 62 4.87 -3.27 0.15
CA LYS A 62 4.10 -2.23 -0.53
C LYS A 62 4.95 -1.16 -1.19
N LEU A 63 6.21 -1.06 -0.80
CA LEU A 63 7.18 -0.15 -1.37
C LEU A 63 8.05 -0.91 -2.36
N ILE A 64 8.10 -0.41 -3.59
CA ILE A 64 8.85 -1.03 -4.68
C ILE A 64 9.80 0.01 -5.25
N ARG A 65 11.10 -0.30 -5.19
CA ARG A 65 12.11 0.48 -5.90
C ARG A 65 12.00 0.22 -7.40
N ILE A 66 11.94 1.29 -8.17
CA ILE A 66 11.95 1.25 -9.64
C ILE A 66 13.36 1.51 -10.17
N ASP A 67 13.99 2.56 -9.69
CA ASP A 67 15.35 2.94 -10.04
C ASP A 67 16.00 3.64 -8.82
N ASP A 68 17.23 4.11 -8.93
CA ASP A 68 17.89 4.85 -7.83
C ASP A 68 17.15 6.14 -7.47
N HIS A 69 16.54 6.78 -8.45
CA HIS A 69 15.89 8.08 -8.35
C HIS A 69 14.35 8.01 -8.34
N VAL A 70 13.75 6.81 -8.35
CA VAL A 70 12.29 6.61 -8.37
C VAL A 70 11.88 5.36 -7.58
N GLY A 71 10.81 5.48 -6.79
CA GLY A 71 10.14 4.34 -6.18
C GLY A 71 8.64 4.58 -6.01
N VAL A 72 7.90 3.51 -5.72
CA VAL A 72 6.44 3.52 -5.67
C VAL A 72 5.90 2.88 -4.40
N ALA A 73 4.79 3.40 -3.91
CA ALA A 73 3.89 2.76 -2.95
C ALA A 73 2.65 2.25 -3.68
N ILE A 74 2.19 1.06 -3.31
CA ILE A 74 1.07 0.38 -3.98
C ILE A 74 -0.20 0.39 -3.12
N ALA A 75 -1.36 0.55 -3.76
CA ALA A 75 -2.66 0.20 -3.19
C ALA A 75 -3.51 -0.53 -4.24
N GLY A 76 -4.19 -1.61 -3.83
CA GLY A 76 -4.99 -2.48 -4.70
C GLY A 76 -4.28 -3.80 -5.04
N LEU A 77 -4.48 -4.30 -6.26
CA LEU A 77 -4.01 -5.61 -6.71
C LEU A 77 -2.49 -5.64 -6.92
N THR A 78 -1.81 -6.46 -6.13
CA THR A 78 -0.34 -6.55 -6.12
C THR A 78 0.25 -7.29 -7.32
N SER A 79 -0.54 -8.14 -7.98
CA SER A 79 -0.18 -8.77 -9.25
C SER A 79 -0.01 -7.71 -10.35
N ASP A 80 -0.98 -6.80 -10.46
CA ASP A 80 -0.94 -5.68 -11.40
C ASP A 80 0.19 -4.71 -11.05
N ALA A 81 0.41 -4.48 -9.75
CA ALA A 81 1.53 -3.69 -9.26
C ALA A 81 2.88 -4.21 -9.78
N ARG A 82 3.10 -5.53 -9.76
CA ARG A 82 4.33 -6.16 -10.26
C ARG A 82 4.50 -5.97 -11.77
N VAL A 83 3.43 -6.11 -12.54
CA VAL A 83 3.46 -5.90 -14.00
C VAL A 83 3.87 -4.48 -14.34
N LEU A 84 3.22 -3.49 -13.73
CA LEU A 84 3.53 -2.08 -13.98
C LEU A 84 4.90 -1.69 -13.43
N SER A 85 5.30 -2.17 -12.24
CA SER A 85 6.64 -1.89 -11.69
C SER A 85 7.76 -2.43 -12.58
N ASN A 86 7.59 -3.62 -13.14
CA ASN A 86 8.57 -4.18 -14.08
C ASN A 86 8.63 -3.39 -15.39
N PHE A 87 7.49 -2.93 -15.89
CA PHE A 87 7.46 -2.03 -17.04
C PHE A 87 8.15 -0.69 -16.74
N MET A 88 7.91 -0.10 -15.57
CA MET A 88 8.60 1.13 -15.13
C MET A 88 10.13 0.92 -15.07
N ARG A 89 10.59 -0.20 -14.50
CA ARG A 89 12.02 -0.56 -14.48
C ARG A 89 12.59 -0.65 -15.89
N GLN A 90 11.87 -1.26 -16.83
CA GLN A 90 12.29 -1.33 -18.23
C GLN A 90 12.39 0.06 -18.86
N GLN A 91 11.43 0.97 -18.60
CA GLN A 91 11.51 2.34 -19.11
C GLN A 91 12.70 3.12 -18.53
N ALA A 92 12.96 2.98 -17.23
CA ALA A 92 14.09 3.62 -16.57
C ALA A 92 15.44 3.12 -17.15
N MET A 93 15.62 1.81 -17.27
CA MET A 93 16.82 1.23 -17.86
C MET A 93 16.98 1.61 -19.33
N ARG A 94 15.89 1.63 -20.10
CA ARG A 94 15.91 2.07 -21.52
C ARG A 94 16.38 3.52 -21.65
N SER A 95 15.92 4.41 -20.77
CA SER A 95 16.35 5.81 -20.78
C SER A 95 17.85 5.94 -20.52
N ARG A 96 18.36 5.23 -19.51
CA ARG A 96 19.80 5.21 -19.21
C ARG A 96 20.63 4.65 -20.36
N MET A 97 20.17 3.55 -20.96
CA MET A 97 20.86 2.92 -22.11
C MET A 97 20.86 3.82 -23.36
N THR A 98 19.74 4.51 -23.64
CA THR A 98 19.59 5.30 -24.88
C THR A 98 20.18 6.69 -24.76
N TYR A 99 19.99 7.34 -23.61
CA TYR A 99 20.29 8.76 -23.42
C TYR A 99 21.37 9.02 -22.36
N GLY A 100 21.88 7.98 -21.70
CA GLY A 100 22.87 8.14 -20.62
C GLY A 100 22.34 8.81 -19.36
N ARG A 101 21.02 9.01 -19.22
CA ARG A 101 20.39 9.75 -18.13
C ARG A 101 19.17 9.07 -17.54
N ALA A 102 18.91 9.38 -16.27
CA ALA A 102 17.71 8.97 -15.55
C ALA A 102 16.45 9.52 -16.25
N ILE A 103 15.38 8.72 -16.27
CA ILE A 103 14.10 9.14 -16.86
C ILE A 103 13.41 10.16 -15.94
N PRO A 104 12.90 11.30 -16.44
CA PRO A 104 12.11 12.23 -15.63
C PRO A 104 10.88 11.56 -15.00
N VAL A 105 10.53 11.93 -13.77
CA VAL A 105 9.48 11.24 -13.00
C VAL A 105 8.11 11.37 -13.69
N ALA A 106 7.80 12.56 -14.21
CA ALA A 106 6.58 12.78 -14.98
C ALA A 106 6.47 11.85 -16.21
N ARG A 107 7.59 11.57 -16.89
CA ARG A 107 7.61 10.73 -18.09
C ARG A 107 7.35 9.26 -17.78
N ILE A 108 7.88 8.74 -16.68
CA ILE A 108 7.64 7.35 -16.29
C ILE A 108 6.18 7.14 -15.85
N VAL A 109 5.59 8.14 -15.16
CA VAL A 109 4.17 8.15 -14.78
C VAL A 109 3.27 8.25 -16.01
N GLN A 110 3.57 9.11 -16.96
CA GLN A 110 2.82 9.18 -18.22
C GLN A 110 2.88 7.85 -18.98
N SER A 111 4.04 7.19 -19.00
CA SER A 111 4.21 5.90 -19.70
C SER A 111 3.32 4.79 -19.12
N ILE A 112 3.13 4.75 -17.80
CA ILE A 112 2.20 3.79 -17.17
C ILE A 112 0.73 4.22 -17.35
N ALA A 113 0.45 5.53 -17.38
CA ALA A 113 -0.87 6.07 -17.67
C ALA A 113 -1.34 5.69 -19.09
N ASP A 114 -0.49 5.89 -20.10
CA ASP A 114 -0.78 5.50 -21.49
C ASP A 114 -1.01 3.99 -21.61
N ARG A 115 -0.17 3.18 -20.93
CA ARG A 115 -0.32 1.72 -20.90
C ARG A 115 -1.62 1.28 -20.21
N ALA A 116 -2.04 1.98 -19.16
CA ALA A 116 -3.32 1.71 -18.48
C ALA A 116 -4.50 2.10 -19.35
N GLN A 117 -4.39 3.21 -20.08
CA GLN A 117 -5.43 3.68 -20.99
C GLN A 117 -5.67 2.72 -22.16
N THR A 118 -4.63 2.04 -22.67
CA THR A 118 -4.83 0.97 -23.65
C THR A 118 -5.75 -0.14 -23.11
N ASN A 119 -5.61 -0.48 -21.82
CA ASN A 119 -6.43 -1.51 -21.18
C ASN A 119 -7.88 -1.08 -20.89
N THR A 120 -8.24 0.19 -21.11
CA THR A 120 -9.64 0.68 -21.01
C THR A 120 -10.33 0.76 -22.37
N GLN A 121 -9.57 0.64 -23.47
CA GLN A 121 -10.08 0.81 -24.83
C GLN A 121 -9.97 -0.45 -25.70
N GLU A 122 -9.07 -1.39 -25.38
CA GLU A 122 -8.94 -2.66 -26.09
C GLU A 122 -9.83 -3.75 -25.48
N TYR A 123 -10.68 -4.35 -26.31
CA TYR A 123 -11.51 -5.50 -25.92
C TYR A 123 -10.66 -6.69 -25.45
N GLY A 124 -11.17 -7.42 -24.46
CA GLY A 124 -10.51 -8.62 -23.92
C GLY A 124 -9.37 -8.35 -22.94
N ARG A 125 -9.09 -7.07 -22.65
CA ARG A 125 -8.25 -6.67 -21.52
C ARG A 125 -9.10 -6.29 -20.32
N ARG A 126 -8.46 -6.15 -19.16
CA ARG A 126 -9.06 -5.51 -17.99
C ARG A 126 -8.23 -4.31 -17.54
N PRO A 127 -8.85 -3.25 -17.00
CA PRO A 127 -8.12 -2.21 -16.31
C PRO A 127 -7.26 -2.79 -15.18
N TYR A 128 -6.12 -2.15 -14.91
CA TYR A 128 -5.31 -2.51 -13.76
C TYR A 128 -6.08 -2.19 -12.48
N GLY A 129 -6.06 -3.06 -11.47
CA GLY A 129 -6.73 -2.83 -10.19
C GLY A 129 -5.81 -2.22 -9.14
N VAL A 130 -4.85 -1.39 -9.56
CA VAL A 130 -3.80 -0.83 -8.69
C VAL A 130 -3.66 0.68 -8.89
N GLY A 131 -3.48 1.40 -7.80
CA GLY A 131 -3.03 2.77 -7.77
C GLY A 131 -1.62 2.87 -7.22
N PHE A 132 -0.85 3.84 -7.70
CA PHE A 132 0.48 4.13 -7.17
C PHE A 132 0.58 5.54 -6.62
N LEU A 133 1.35 5.67 -5.55
CA LEU A 133 2.04 6.91 -5.24
C LEU A 133 3.50 6.73 -5.66
N VAL A 134 3.95 7.55 -6.60
CA VAL A 134 5.29 7.52 -7.17
C VAL A 134 6.05 8.70 -6.60
N ILE A 135 7.14 8.43 -5.88
CA ILE A 135 8.10 9.48 -5.51
C ILE A 135 9.35 9.34 -6.37
N GLY A 136 9.91 10.47 -6.76
CA GLY A 136 11.14 10.51 -7.51
C GLY A 136 11.87 11.82 -7.31
N GLN A 137 13.16 11.84 -7.63
CA GLN A 137 13.95 13.05 -7.65
C GLN A 137 14.60 13.17 -9.02
N ASP A 138 14.32 14.27 -9.71
CA ASP A 138 14.99 14.61 -10.95
C ASP A 138 15.66 15.98 -10.86
N GLU A 139 16.13 16.51 -11.99
CA GLU A 139 16.83 17.80 -12.06
C GLU A 139 16.00 18.97 -11.55
N THR A 140 14.66 18.85 -11.55
CA THR A 140 13.75 19.90 -11.06
C THR A 140 13.40 19.78 -9.59
N GLY A 141 13.77 18.67 -8.94
CA GLY A 141 13.61 18.46 -7.51
C GLY A 141 12.87 17.17 -7.16
N PRO A 142 12.36 17.06 -5.92
CA PRO A 142 11.53 15.94 -5.50
C PRO A 142 10.09 16.08 -6.03
N HIS A 143 9.54 14.97 -6.51
CA HIS A 143 8.19 14.89 -7.05
C HIS A 143 7.39 13.79 -6.36
N LEU A 144 6.07 14.02 -6.29
CA LEU A 144 5.09 13.05 -5.87
C LEU A 144 3.98 13.01 -6.93
N PHE A 145 3.78 11.84 -7.53
CA PHE A 145 2.72 11.60 -8.49
C PHE A 145 1.76 10.53 -7.98
N GLU A 146 0.48 10.72 -8.25
CA GLU A 146 -0.52 9.66 -8.18
C GLU A 146 -0.68 9.06 -9.58
N PHE A 147 -0.66 7.74 -9.68
CA PHE A 147 -1.17 7.02 -10.85
C PHE A 147 -2.47 6.30 -10.47
N SER A 148 -3.48 6.50 -11.30
CA SER A 148 -4.79 5.89 -11.16
C SER A 148 -5.07 4.93 -12.32
N PRO A 149 -5.78 3.81 -12.07
CA PRO A 149 -6.12 2.83 -13.11
C PRO A 149 -7.04 3.37 -14.20
N ALA A 150 -7.61 4.56 -14.01
CA ALA A 150 -8.32 5.31 -15.05
C ALA A 150 -7.40 5.87 -16.16
N GLY A 151 -6.09 5.63 -16.09
CA GLY A 151 -5.13 6.16 -17.06
C GLY A 151 -4.75 7.62 -16.80
N THR A 152 -4.95 8.10 -15.58
CA THR A 152 -4.57 9.47 -15.18
C THR A 152 -3.34 9.44 -14.28
N GLY A 153 -2.48 10.45 -14.46
CA GLY A 153 -1.32 10.69 -13.61
C GLY A 153 -1.27 12.16 -13.20
N PHE A 154 -1.38 12.46 -11.91
CA PHE A 154 -1.37 13.84 -11.40
C PHE A 154 -0.24 14.04 -10.41
N GLU A 155 0.39 15.21 -10.48
CA GLU A 155 1.39 15.62 -9.50
C GLU A 155 0.70 16.22 -8.26
N TYR A 156 1.20 15.87 -7.09
CA TYR A 156 0.70 16.34 -5.80
C TYR A 156 1.84 16.86 -4.93
N TYR A 157 1.51 17.72 -3.98
CA TYR A 157 2.38 18.05 -2.85
C TYR A 157 2.24 17.03 -1.72
N ALA A 158 1.01 16.56 -1.53
CA ALA A 158 0.63 15.55 -0.56
C ALA A 158 -0.55 14.76 -1.11
N HIS A 159 -0.56 13.44 -0.96
CA HIS A 159 -1.70 12.62 -1.36
C HIS A 159 -1.78 11.32 -0.55
N SER A 160 -2.97 10.74 -0.51
CA SER A 160 -3.22 9.43 0.10
C SER A 160 -4.14 8.55 -0.74
N ILE A 161 -3.80 7.27 -0.83
CA ILE A 161 -4.57 6.23 -1.53
C ILE A 161 -4.83 5.03 -0.61
N GLY A 162 -5.79 4.19 -0.99
CA GLY A 162 -6.18 3.00 -0.23
C GLY A 162 -7.26 3.26 0.82
N ALA A 163 -7.37 2.32 1.76
CA ALA A 163 -8.45 2.25 2.72
C ALA A 163 -8.43 3.44 3.67
N ARG A 164 -9.60 4.09 3.82
CA ARG A 164 -9.81 5.24 4.72
C ARG A 164 -8.84 6.38 4.46
N ASN A 165 -8.45 6.58 3.21
CA ASN A 165 -7.58 7.67 2.82
C ASN A 165 -8.18 9.06 3.07
N GLN A 166 -9.52 9.19 3.16
CA GLN A 166 -10.19 10.47 3.37
C GLN A 166 -9.76 11.17 4.67
N SER A 167 -9.59 10.43 5.78
CA SER A 167 -9.11 11.02 7.04
C SER A 167 -7.68 11.54 6.91
N ALA A 168 -6.80 10.78 6.24
CA ALA A 168 -5.47 11.26 5.90
C ALA A 168 -5.53 12.51 5.02
N LYS A 169 -6.40 12.58 4.00
CA LYS A 169 -6.53 13.78 3.15
C LYS A 169 -6.90 15.01 3.97
N THR A 170 -7.85 14.88 4.89
CA THR A 170 -8.24 15.98 5.80
C THR A 170 -7.07 16.46 6.67
N TYR A 171 -6.25 15.53 7.19
CA TYR A 171 -5.03 15.92 7.90
C TYR A 171 -4.04 16.65 6.98
N LEU A 172 -3.80 16.11 5.78
CA LEU A 172 -2.85 16.65 4.81
C LEU A 172 -3.24 18.05 4.34
N GLU A 173 -4.53 18.28 4.07
CA GLU A 173 -5.07 19.58 3.67
C GLU A 173 -4.89 20.63 4.77
N LYS A 174 -5.10 20.24 6.04
CA LYS A 174 -4.95 21.15 7.18
C LYS A 174 -3.51 21.61 7.41
N ASN A 175 -2.53 20.79 7.05
CA ASN A 175 -1.11 21.04 7.31
C ASN A 175 -0.31 21.35 6.03
N PHE A 176 -0.97 21.52 4.89
CA PHE A 176 -0.33 21.64 3.58
C PHE A 176 0.76 22.74 3.53
N ASP A 177 0.48 23.90 4.12
CA ASP A 177 1.39 25.05 4.08
C ASP A 177 2.74 24.80 4.79
N SER A 178 2.82 23.82 5.70
CA SER A 178 4.08 23.51 6.39
C SER A 178 5.01 22.60 5.57
N PHE A 179 4.50 21.92 4.55
CA PHE A 179 5.27 20.85 3.88
C PHE A 179 6.43 21.36 3.05
N GLU A 180 6.30 22.52 2.40
CA GLU A 180 7.32 23.04 1.47
C GLU A 180 8.68 23.24 2.16
N HIS A 181 8.66 23.77 3.39
CA HIS A 181 9.85 24.09 4.17
C HIS A 181 10.17 23.07 5.27
N ALA A 182 9.38 21.99 5.36
CA ALA A 182 9.58 20.95 6.35
C ALA A 182 10.93 20.24 6.15
N SER A 183 11.64 20.05 7.25
CA SER A 183 12.77 19.13 7.32
C SER A 183 12.31 17.67 7.15
N LEU A 184 13.24 16.76 6.87
CA LEU A 184 12.90 15.34 6.69
C LEU A 184 12.20 14.75 7.94
N PRO A 185 12.65 14.98 9.19
CA PRO A 185 11.94 14.50 10.38
C PRO A 185 10.51 15.07 10.51
N GLU A 186 10.32 16.35 10.23
CA GLU A 186 8.99 16.98 10.29
C GLU A 186 8.05 16.42 9.21
N LEU A 187 8.56 16.23 7.99
CA LEU A 187 7.80 15.64 6.89
C LEU A 187 7.37 14.21 7.22
N ILE A 188 8.26 13.42 7.84
CA ILE A 188 7.95 12.09 8.36
C ILE A 188 6.87 12.15 9.45
N ASN A 189 6.97 13.09 10.40
CA ASN A 189 6.00 13.23 11.48
C ASN A 189 4.60 13.58 10.95
N HIS A 190 4.50 14.46 9.96
CA HIS A 190 3.24 14.73 9.26
C HIS A 190 2.70 13.48 8.56
N GLY A 191 3.59 12.73 7.89
CA GLY A 191 3.24 11.48 7.22
C GLY A 191 2.72 10.40 8.17
N LEU A 192 3.36 10.21 9.32
CA LEU A 192 2.95 9.24 10.34
C LEU A 192 1.64 9.66 11.00
N SER A 193 1.45 10.96 11.25
CA SER A 193 0.20 11.48 11.79
C SER A 193 -0.96 11.27 10.82
N ALA A 194 -0.76 11.56 9.53
CA ALA A 194 -1.74 11.28 8.50
C ALA A 194 -2.01 9.76 8.38
N LEU A 195 -0.99 8.91 8.50
CA LEU A 195 -1.14 7.45 8.44
C LEU A 195 -1.92 6.91 9.63
N HIS A 196 -1.64 7.43 10.81
CA HIS A 196 -2.34 7.09 12.04
C HIS A 196 -3.83 7.37 11.91
N ASP A 197 -4.23 8.50 11.32
CA ASP A 197 -5.64 8.84 11.11
C ASP A 197 -6.37 7.88 10.15
N THR A 198 -5.63 7.06 9.39
CA THR A 198 -6.21 5.98 8.57
C THR A 198 -6.43 4.67 9.32
N LEU A 199 -6.03 4.54 10.60
CA LEU A 199 -6.16 3.33 11.42
C LEU A 199 -7.56 3.11 11.97
N GLN A 200 -7.88 1.88 12.36
CA GLN A 200 -9.15 1.57 13.07
C GLN A 200 -9.04 2.10 14.49
N GLN A 201 -10.17 2.31 15.14
CA GLN A 201 -10.18 2.51 16.58
C GLN A 201 -9.40 1.35 17.23
N ASP A 202 -8.61 1.69 18.25
CA ASP A 202 -7.79 0.76 19.03
C ASP A 202 -6.61 0.11 18.29
N LYS A 203 -6.33 0.53 17.05
CA LYS A 203 -5.11 0.13 16.34
C LYS A 203 -4.08 1.25 16.34
N HIS A 204 -2.83 0.87 16.54
CA HIS A 204 -1.69 1.78 16.59
C HIS A 204 -0.66 1.46 15.51
N LEU A 205 0.14 2.47 15.14
CA LEU A 205 1.30 2.25 14.29
C LEU A 205 2.36 1.48 15.07
N SER A 206 2.85 0.39 14.49
CA SER A 206 3.90 -0.46 15.02
C SER A 206 4.96 -0.74 13.95
N ILE A 207 6.09 -1.26 14.42
CA ILE A 207 7.23 -1.70 13.61
C ILE A 207 6.78 -2.72 12.54
N ALA A 208 5.87 -3.62 12.91
CA ALA A 208 5.39 -4.68 12.04
C ALA A 208 4.44 -4.16 10.94
N ASN A 209 3.65 -3.12 11.23
CA ASN A 209 2.62 -2.62 10.31
C ASN A 209 3.02 -1.36 9.52
N THR A 210 4.14 -0.71 9.86
CA THR A 210 4.56 0.53 9.19
C THR A 210 5.78 0.29 8.31
N SER A 211 5.75 0.81 7.08
CA SER A 211 6.88 0.82 6.14
C SER A 211 6.99 2.21 5.53
N MET A 212 8.21 2.69 5.35
CA MET A 212 8.48 4.03 4.82
C MET A 212 9.53 4.00 3.71
N ALA A 213 9.42 4.91 2.75
CA ALA A 213 10.49 5.18 1.80
C ALA A 213 10.77 6.66 1.70
N ILE A 214 12.03 7.00 1.53
CA ILE A 214 12.54 8.36 1.47
C ILE A 214 13.31 8.52 0.18
N ILE A 215 13.13 9.68 -0.46
CA ILE A 215 13.98 10.16 -1.54
C ILE A 215 14.39 11.60 -1.27
N GLY A 216 15.64 11.92 -1.57
CA GLY A 216 16.26 13.20 -1.26
C GLY A 216 17.71 13.02 -0.82
N PRO A 217 18.41 14.12 -0.49
CA PRO A 217 19.74 14.05 0.11
C PRO A 217 19.70 13.21 1.40
N SER A 218 20.84 12.61 1.77
CA SER A 218 20.94 11.89 3.04
C SER A 218 20.96 12.89 4.20
N ASP A 219 20.13 12.69 5.21
CA ASP A 219 20.10 13.49 6.43
C ASP A 219 20.73 12.70 7.57
N SER A 220 21.85 13.17 8.12
CA SER A 220 22.58 12.48 9.20
C SER A 220 21.80 12.35 10.51
N SER A 221 20.71 13.10 10.69
CA SER A 221 19.84 12.99 11.87
C SER A 221 19.00 11.71 11.88
N ILE A 222 18.69 11.17 10.70
CA ILE A 222 17.87 9.97 10.52
C ILE A 222 18.70 8.83 9.93
N GLU A 223 19.66 9.16 9.07
CA GLU A 223 20.34 8.22 8.20
C GLU A 223 21.83 8.22 8.49
N ASP A 224 22.24 7.40 9.46
CA ASP A 224 23.66 7.12 9.66
C ASP A 224 24.15 6.14 8.57
N LEU A 225 24.95 6.65 7.64
CA LEU A 225 25.56 5.91 6.52
C LEU A 225 26.48 4.75 6.99
N GLY A 226 26.96 4.79 8.23
CA GLY A 226 27.79 3.73 8.82
C GLY A 226 27.00 2.51 9.31
N ILE A 227 25.70 2.67 9.58
CA ILE A 227 24.84 1.65 10.23
C ILE A 227 23.69 1.22 9.30
N SER A 228 23.12 2.15 8.52
CA SER A 228 21.92 1.89 7.73
C SER A 228 22.25 1.31 6.35
N SER A 229 21.98 0.01 6.18
CA SER A 229 22.04 -0.66 4.87
C SER A 229 21.08 -0.07 3.83
N ALA A 230 20.02 0.63 4.27
CA ALA A 230 19.10 1.35 3.40
C ALA A 230 19.75 2.61 2.81
N ALA A 231 20.54 3.34 3.61
CA ALA A 231 21.25 4.54 3.18
C ALA A 231 22.35 4.26 2.13
N GLN A 232 22.93 3.07 2.16
CA GLN A 232 23.99 2.66 1.23
C GLN A 232 23.49 2.30 -0.17
N ARG A 233 22.18 2.19 -0.38
CA ARG A 233 21.60 1.69 -1.64
C ARG A 233 21.27 2.79 -2.66
N GLY A 234 21.64 4.04 -2.45
CA GLY A 234 21.36 5.16 -3.37
C GLY A 234 20.25 6.09 -2.86
N ASN A 235 19.67 6.90 -3.76
CA ASN A 235 18.79 8.00 -3.34
C ASN A 235 17.42 7.53 -2.82
N PHE A 236 16.84 6.46 -3.39
CA PHE A 236 15.62 5.86 -2.88
C PHE A 236 15.90 4.80 -1.80
N ARG A 237 15.51 5.12 -0.57
CA ARG A 237 15.83 4.37 0.65
C ARG A 237 14.54 3.86 1.29
N VAL A 238 14.47 2.57 1.62
CA VAL A 238 13.29 1.94 2.21
C VAL A 238 13.60 1.51 3.64
N TRP A 239 12.76 1.94 4.56
CA TRP A 239 12.81 1.66 5.98
C TRP A 239 11.63 0.75 6.34
N GLU A 240 11.94 -0.46 6.82
CA GLU A 240 10.95 -1.43 7.29
C GLU A 240 11.43 -2.07 8.58
N ASN A 241 10.48 -2.57 9.37
CA ASN A 241 10.74 -3.30 10.61
C ASN A 241 11.59 -2.45 11.56
N GLU A 242 12.64 -3.01 12.16
CA GLU A 242 13.48 -2.35 13.17
C GLU A 242 13.99 -0.96 12.74
N GLY A 243 14.22 -0.73 11.44
CA GLY A 243 14.63 0.59 10.95
C GLY A 243 13.61 1.70 11.19
N VAL A 244 12.33 1.37 11.38
CA VAL A 244 11.25 2.33 11.59
C VAL A 244 11.05 2.65 13.09
N ASP A 245 11.62 1.86 14.00
CA ASP A 245 11.38 1.99 15.44
C ASP A 245 11.78 3.36 15.98
N GLY A 246 13.00 3.83 15.67
CA GLY A 246 13.48 5.14 16.12
C GLY A 246 12.60 6.30 15.63
N LEU A 247 12.06 6.18 14.41
CA LEU A 247 11.16 7.17 13.82
C LEU A 247 9.78 7.16 14.50
N LEU A 248 9.25 5.96 14.81
CA LEU A 248 7.98 5.83 15.54
C LEU A 248 8.08 6.38 16.97
N ARG A 249 9.18 6.08 17.68
CA ARG A 249 9.45 6.62 19.01
C ARG A 249 9.56 8.15 19.00
N ALA A 250 10.29 8.70 18.01
CA ALA A 250 10.39 10.15 17.82
C ALA A 250 9.03 10.80 17.51
N TRP A 251 8.22 10.17 16.67
CA TRP A 251 6.87 10.63 16.36
C TRP A 251 5.95 10.60 17.60
N ARG A 252 5.95 9.52 18.38
CA ARG A 252 5.19 9.42 19.64
C ARG A 252 5.59 10.50 20.65
N ARG A 253 6.89 10.74 20.81
CA ARG A 253 7.41 11.87 21.62
C ARG A 253 6.85 13.21 21.16
N SER A 254 6.80 13.47 19.85
CA SER A 254 6.26 14.72 19.33
C SER A 254 4.78 14.95 19.66
N ARG A 255 4.05 13.86 19.94
CA ARG A 255 2.63 13.87 20.33
C ARG A 255 2.42 13.82 21.86
N GLY A 256 3.48 13.71 22.64
CA GLY A 256 3.40 13.49 24.09
C GLY A 256 2.91 12.09 24.47
N GLU A 257 3.00 11.13 23.55
CA GLU A 257 2.61 9.73 23.77
C GLU A 257 3.80 8.90 24.31
N PRO A 258 3.58 7.81 25.07
CA PRO A 258 4.64 6.92 25.53
C PRO A 258 5.46 6.34 24.37
N GLU A 259 6.79 6.32 24.49
CA GLU A 259 7.68 5.90 23.38
C GLU A 259 7.45 4.45 22.94
N ASP A 260 7.24 3.54 23.89
CA ASP A 260 7.02 2.12 23.60
C ASP A 260 5.63 1.84 22.98
N GLY A 261 4.74 2.84 22.98
CA GLY A 261 3.36 2.70 22.54
C GLY A 261 2.52 1.91 23.56
N PRO A 262 1.21 1.71 23.28
CA PRO A 262 0.41 0.77 24.06
C PRO A 262 0.99 -0.64 23.89
N ALA A 263 1.08 -1.39 25.00
CA ALA A 263 1.48 -2.79 24.96
C ALA A 263 0.62 -3.51 23.91
N GLU A 264 1.23 -4.22 22.96
CA GLU A 264 0.47 -5.05 22.03
C GLU A 264 -0.39 -6.01 22.87
N GLU A 265 -1.70 -5.84 22.84
CA GLU A 265 -2.62 -6.87 23.29
C GLU A 265 -2.28 -8.11 22.45
N THR A 266 -1.67 -9.09 23.12
CA THR A 266 -1.55 -10.43 22.58
C THR A 266 -2.97 -10.83 22.18
N PRO A 267 -3.24 -11.24 20.93
CA PRO A 267 -4.60 -11.61 20.56
C PRO A 267 -5.03 -12.69 21.54
N VAL A 268 -6.09 -12.37 22.29
CA VAL A 268 -6.63 -13.22 23.35
C VAL A 268 -6.82 -14.60 22.75
N ALA A 269 -6.08 -15.58 23.28
CA ALA A 269 -6.33 -16.98 23.00
C ALA A 269 -7.84 -17.20 23.20
N ALA A 270 -8.51 -17.72 22.17
CA ALA A 270 -9.94 -17.95 22.19
C ALA A 270 -10.36 -18.52 23.55
N GLU A 271 -11.16 -17.76 24.31
CA GLU A 271 -11.69 -18.21 25.58
C GLU A 271 -12.54 -19.46 25.32
N GLU A 272 -12.02 -20.62 25.72
CA GLU A 272 -12.82 -21.80 26.00
C GLU A 272 -13.70 -21.48 27.22
N GLY A 273 -14.98 -21.25 26.98
CA GLY A 273 -16.02 -21.09 27.99
C GLY A 273 -17.17 -22.06 27.74
N VAL A 274 -17.02 -23.28 28.27
CA VAL A 274 -18.09 -24.23 28.65
C VAL A 274 -19.03 -23.50 29.62
N GLU A 275 -20.35 -23.39 29.45
CA GLU A 275 -21.44 -24.34 29.72
C GLU A 275 -22.75 -23.52 29.54
N ALA A 276 -23.88 -24.02 29.04
CA ALA A 276 -24.89 -24.71 29.85
C ALA A 276 -26.03 -25.24 28.96
N GLY A 277 -26.48 -26.46 29.26
CA GLY A 277 -27.42 -27.22 28.46
C GLY A 277 -28.86 -26.72 28.45
N GLN A 278 -29.56 -27.09 27.38
CA GLN A 278 -31.01 -27.29 27.38
C GLN A 278 -31.31 -28.61 26.68
N THR A 279 -31.75 -29.57 27.49
CA THR A 279 -32.36 -30.84 27.09
C THR A 279 -33.74 -30.60 26.48
N ALA A 280 -34.03 -31.20 25.32
CA ALA A 280 -35.39 -31.38 24.82
C ALA A 280 -35.75 -32.89 24.85
N PRO A 281 -37.00 -33.27 25.19
CA PRO A 281 -37.40 -34.66 25.40
C PRO A 281 -37.76 -35.37 24.08
N GLY A 282 -37.62 -36.69 24.06
CA GLY A 282 -37.63 -37.49 22.84
C GLY A 282 -38.92 -38.21 22.45
N SER A 283 -38.82 -38.91 21.32
CA SER A 283 -39.52 -40.11 20.83
C SER A 283 -38.78 -40.49 19.53
N GLU A 284 -38.53 -41.71 19.08
CA GLU A 284 -38.95 -43.07 19.40
C GLU A 284 -37.94 -44.03 18.70
N GLN A 285 -37.63 -45.13 19.39
CA GLN A 285 -37.27 -46.49 18.94
C GLN A 285 -36.42 -46.77 17.67
N ALA A 286 -35.32 -47.50 17.92
CA ALA A 286 -34.47 -48.29 17.02
C ALA A 286 -35.23 -49.54 16.43
N PRO A 287 -34.65 -50.39 15.52
CA PRO A 287 -33.28 -50.91 15.64
C PRO A 287 -32.45 -51.24 14.36
N ALA A 288 -31.14 -51.22 14.60
CA ALA A 288 -30.09 -52.17 14.23
C ALA A 288 -29.96 -52.69 12.78
N GLY A 289 -28.81 -52.35 12.18
CA GLY A 289 -28.14 -53.12 11.14
C GLY A 289 -26.70 -52.61 10.93
N ALA A 290 -25.71 -53.44 11.23
CA ALA A 290 -24.28 -53.23 10.98
C ALA A 290 -23.69 -54.54 10.41
N PRO A 291 -22.43 -54.60 9.93
CA PRO A 291 -21.59 -53.62 9.21
C PRO A 291 -20.90 -54.23 7.96
N ALA A 292 -20.24 -53.43 7.12
CA ALA A 292 -19.09 -53.77 6.26
C ALA A 292 -18.82 -52.57 5.32
N GLY A 293 -17.61 -52.08 5.03
CA GLY A 293 -16.25 -52.38 5.46
C GLY A 293 -15.40 -51.17 5.05
N GLY A 294 -14.39 -50.84 5.85
CA GLY A 294 -13.42 -49.80 5.53
C GLY A 294 -12.33 -50.34 4.62
N GLU A 295 -11.89 -49.53 3.67
CA GLU A 295 -10.59 -49.69 3.03
C GLU A 295 -9.77 -48.43 3.33
N ASP A 296 -8.73 -48.65 4.16
CA ASP A 296 -7.60 -47.76 4.37
C ASP A 296 -6.80 -47.61 3.07
N ILE A 297 -6.48 -46.38 2.71
CA ILE A 297 -5.51 -46.08 1.64
C ILE A 297 -4.14 -45.92 2.31
N THR A 298 -3.30 -46.94 2.20
CA THR A 298 -1.88 -46.89 2.53
C THR A 298 -1.11 -46.18 1.40
N MET A 299 -0.33 -45.16 1.77
CA MET A 299 0.68 -44.53 0.92
C MET A 299 1.99 -45.31 1.09
N GLU A 300 2.52 -45.90 0.01
CA GLU A 300 3.87 -46.44 -0.05
C GLU A 300 4.82 -45.46 -0.74
N GLU A 301 6.09 -45.51 -0.30
CA GLU A 301 7.26 -44.70 -0.69
C GLU A 301 7.72 -44.91 -2.15
#